data_AF-A0A1Q8G4Z1-F1
#
_entry.id   AF-A0A1Q8G4Z1-F1
#
_cell.length_a   1.000
_cell.length_b   1.000
_cell.length_c   1.000
_cell.angle_alpha   90.00
_cell.angle_beta   90.00
_cell.angle_gamma   90.00
#
_symmetry.space_group_name_H-M   'P 1'
#
loop_
_entity.id
_entity.type
_entity.pdbx_description
1 polymer ?
#
loop_
_entity_poly.entity_id
_entity_poly.type
_entity_poly.pdbx_seq_one_letter_code
_entity_poly.pdbx_strand_id
1 'polypeptide(L)'
;MATLTIELPEKTTQGQMMQALDCLGCELRLARDGRNYMAVPRVRSVRLDRTTLQSQADIFRKQYNKTYSGGYVLFWKGKPVAWKQELDHPIGWEPGCIALDQYGKQWVSAGGNGYEGSMRWEAVEAQPSNVTRMPPRIREVRQPGPGVA
;
A
#
# COMPACT_ATOMS: atom_id res chain seq x y z
N MET A 1 -23.88 -0.39 -10.63
CA MET A 1 -22.47 -0.77 -10.87
C MET A 1 -22.25 -0.71 -12.37
N ALA A 2 -21.17 -0.09 -12.83
CA ALA A 2 -20.79 -0.12 -14.24
C ALA A 2 -19.85 -1.32 -14.45
N THR A 3 -20.20 -2.21 -15.38
CA THR A 3 -19.37 -3.35 -15.76
C THR A 3 -18.74 -3.02 -17.11
N LEU A 4 -17.41 -2.97 -17.17
CA LEU A 4 -16.66 -2.79 -18.42
C LEU A 4 -16.12 -4.15 -18.86
N THR A 5 -16.61 -4.65 -20.00
CA THR A 5 -16.11 -5.86 -20.64
C THR A 5 -14.98 -5.49 -21.57
N ILE A 6 -13.81 -6.10 -21.40
CA ILE A 6 -12.64 -5.92 -22.29
C ILE A 6 -12.30 -7.25 -22.95
N GLU A 7 -12.27 -7.25 -24.28
CA GLU A 7 -11.80 -8.38 -25.06
C GLU A 7 -10.26 -8.39 -25.03
N LEU A 8 -9.66 -9.47 -24.52
CA LEU A 8 -8.22 -9.63 -24.51
C LEU A 8 -7.79 -10.31 -25.82
N PRO A 9 -6.65 -9.91 -26.42
CA PRO A 9 -6.04 -10.65 -27.53
C PRO A 9 -5.86 -12.14 -27.17
N GLU A 10 -6.07 -13.04 -28.14
CA GLU A 10 -6.01 -14.51 -27.95
C GLU A 10 -4.72 -15.03 -27.28
N LYS A 11 -3.63 -14.25 -27.33
CA LYS A 11 -2.31 -14.59 -26.78
C LYS A 11 -1.93 -13.77 -25.55
N THR A 12 -2.90 -13.25 -24.81
CA THR A 12 -2.61 -12.50 -23.57
C THR A 12 -2.18 -13.48 -22.49
N THR A 13 -0.92 -13.36 -22.07
CA THR A 13 -0.41 -14.15 -20.94
C THR A 13 -0.96 -13.63 -19.62
N GLN A 14 -1.07 -14.51 -18.62
CA GLN A 14 -1.45 -14.12 -17.25
C GLN A 14 -0.53 -12.99 -16.71
N GLY A 15 0.76 -13.02 -17.04
CA GLY A 15 1.71 -11.98 -16.63
C GLY A 15 1.38 -10.60 -17.21
N GLN A 16 1.04 -10.52 -18.50
CA GLN A 16 0.64 -9.27 -19.15
C GLN A 16 -0.69 -8.72 -18.57
N MET A 17 -1.63 -9.62 -18.25
CA MET A 17 -2.89 -9.23 -17.62
C MET A 17 -2.66 -8.69 -16.20
N MET A 18 -1.83 -9.36 -15.40
CA MET A 18 -1.47 -8.90 -14.06
C MET A 18 -0.73 -7.55 -14.09
N GLN A 19 0.15 -7.34 -15.07
CA GLN A 19 0.86 -6.07 -15.29
C GLN A 19 -0.12 -4.94 -15.66
N ALA A 20 -1.07 -5.20 -16.56
CA ALA A 20 -2.07 -4.22 -16.94
C ALA A 20 -2.97 -3.81 -15.74
N LEU A 21 -3.38 -4.78 -14.93
CA LEU A 21 -4.16 -4.52 -13.72
C LEU A 21 -3.38 -3.71 -12.68
N ASP A 22 -2.08 -3.99 -12.53
CA ASP A 22 -1.21 -3.22 -11.64
C ASP A 22 -1.08 -1.77 -12.11
N CYS A 23 -0.88 -1.53 -13.41
CA CYS A 23 -0.88 -0.20 -14.01
C CYS A 23 -2.21 0.56 -13.75
N LEU A 24 -3.34 -0.15 -13.80
CA LEU A 24 -4.67 0.41 -13.54
C LEU A 24 -4.98 0.54 -12.04
N GLY A 25 -4.14 0.01 -11.15
CA GLY A 25 -4.38 -0.02 -9.71
C GLY A 25 -5.56 -0.92 -9.32
N CYS A 26 -5.80 -1.97 -10.09
CA CYS A 26 -6.89 -2.93 -9.89
C CYS A 26 -6.36 -4.29 -9.43
N GLU A 27 -7.24 -5.10 -8.83
CA GLU A 27 -6.99 -6.52 -8.55
C GLU A 27 -8.12 -7.34 -9.15
N LEU A 28 -7.80 -8.57 -9.57
CA LEU A 28 -8.82 -9.54 -9.97
C LEU A 28 -9.39 -10.21 -8.74
N ARG A 29 -10.71 -10.18 -8.59
CA ARG A 29 -11.45 -11.00 -7.64
C ARG A 29 -12.37 -11.93 -8.40
N LEU A 30 -12.45 -13.19 -7.96
CA LEU A 30 -13.45 -14.09 -8.46
C LEU A 30 -14.84 -13.57 -8.07
N ALA A 31 -15.74 -13.46 -9.05
CA ALA A 31 -17.12 -13.06 -8.83
C ALA A 31 -17.88 -14.14 -8.06
N ARG A 32 -19.03 -13.76 -7.48
CA ARG A 32 -19.86 -14.68 -6.69
C ARG A 32 -20.38 -15.89 -7.48
N ASP A 33 -20.42 -15.78 -8.80
CA ASP A 33 -20.80 -16.86 -9.71
C ASP A 33 -19.71 -17.96 -9.85
N GLY A 34 -18.49 -17.71 -9.35
CA GLY A 34 -17.36 -18.63 -9.43
C GLY A 34 -16.81 -18.84 -10.84
N ARG A 35 -17.30 -18.10 -11.84
CA ARG A 35 -16.96 -18.28 -13.27
C ARG A 35 -16.27 -17.06 -13.85
N ASN A 36 -16.59 -15.88 -13.34
CA ASN A 36 -16.07 -14.63 -13.87
C ASN A 36 -15.07 -13.99 -12.90
N TYR A 37 -14.08 -13.28 -13.42
CA TYR A 37 -13.22 -12.42 -12.62
C TYR A 37 -13.62 -10.96 -12.81
N MET A 38 -13.74 -10.22 -11.71
CA MET A 38 -13.94 -8.78 -11.72
C MET A 38 -12.64 -8.07 -11.39
N ALA A 39 -12.25 -7.12 -12.24
CA ALA A 39 -11.26 -6.13 -11.89
C ALA A 39 -11.90 -5.15 -10.90
N VAL A 40 -11.61 -5.31 -9.62
CA VAL A 40 -12.01 -4.33 -8.62
C VAL A 40 -10.87 -3.33 -8.49
N PRO A 41 -11.15 -2.02 -8.37
CA PRO A 41 -10.13 -1.09 -7.92
C PRO A 41 -9.52 -1.67 -6.65
N ARG A 42 -8.20 -1.86 -6.61
CA ARG A 42 -7.56 -1.98 -5.31
C ARG A 42 -7.95 -0.70 -4.65
N VAL A 43 -8.71 -0.76 -3.55
CA VAL A 43 -9.01 0.42 -2.76
C VAL A 43 -7.65 0.99 -2.44
N ARG A 44 -7.26 2.01 -3.20
CA ARG A 44 -6.00 2.71 -3.03
C ARG A 44 -6.24 3.50 -1.74
N SER A 45 -6.04 2.86 -0.59
CA SER A 45 -5.05 3.41 0.30
C SER A 45 -3.81 3.46 -0.59
N VAL A 46 -3.63 4.58 -1.30
CA VAL A 46 -2.50 4.78 -2.19
C VAL A 46 -1.31 4.47 -1.28
N ARG A 47 -0.67 3.32 -1.46
CA ARG A 47 0.70 3.17 -0.97
C ARG A 47 1.45 4.12 -1.86
N LEU A 48 1.42 5.40 -1.50
CA LEU A 48 2.14 6.40 -2.24
C LEU A 48 3.58 5.96 -2.13
N ASP A 49 4.20 5.75 -3.28
CA ASP A 49 5.61 5.43 -3.32
C ASP A 49 6.35 6.47 -2.49
N ARG A 50 7.31 6.02 -1.67
CA ARG A 50 8.06 6.90 -0.76
C ARG A 50 8.58 8.15 -1.47
N THR A 51 9.03 7.99 -2.71
CA THR A 51 9.52 9.07 -3.57
C THR A 51 8.44 10.11 -3.88
N THR A 52 7.21 9.68 -4.15
CA THR A 52 6.06 10.56 -4.41
C THR A 52 5.63 11.31 -3.16
N LEU A 53 5.59 10.64 -2.00
CA LEU A 53 5.34 11.29 -0.71
C LEU A 53 6.39 12.36 -0.41
N GLN A 54 7.66 12.05 -0.64
CA GLN A 54 8.75 12.98 -0.37
C GLN A 54 8.70 14.21 -1.27
N SER A 55 8.48 14.03 -2.56
CA SER A 55 8.29 15.14 -3.50
C SER A 55 7.12 16.05 -3.09
N GLN A 56 5.96 15.48 -2.73
CA GLN A 56 4.82 16.25 -2.27
C GLN A 56 5.09 16.96 -0.93
N ALA A 57 5.80 16.31 -0.01
CA ALA A 57 6.19 16.92 1.26
C ALA A 57 7.12 18.12 1.05
N ASP A 58 8.06 18.02 0.11
CA ASP A 58 8.99 19.11 -0.19
C ASP A 58 8.30 20.31 -0.85
N ILE A 59 7.35 20.05 -1.75
CA ILE A 59 6.48 21.09 -2.32
C ILE A 59 5.69 21.78 -1.20
N PHE A 60 5.06 21.00 -0.32
CA PHE A 60 4.30 21.53 0.81
C PHE A 60 5.18 22.37 1.73
N ARG A 61 6.36 21.87 2.11
CA ARG A 61 7.31 22.61 2.94
C ARG A 61 7.72 23.93 2.30
N LYS A 62 8.00 23.96 0.99
CA LYS A 62 8.32 25.21 0.28
C LYS A 62 7.15 26.19 0.29
N GLN A 63 5.94 25.71 0.03
CA GLN A 63 4.74 26.55 -0.01
C GLN A 63 4.45 27.24 1.33
N TYR A 64 4.70 26.56 2.45
CA TYR A 64 4.42 27.08 3.79
C TYR A 64 5.68 27.57 4.54
N ASN A 65 6.79 27.77 3.81
CA ASN A 65 8.07 28.23 4.35
C ASN A 65 8.61 27.37 5.53
N LYS A 66 8.50 26.04 5.39
CA LYS A 66 8.93 25.02 6.37
C LYS A 66 10.11 24.17 5.90
N THR A 67 10.82 24.59 4.84
CA THR A 67 11.92 23.83 4.21
C THR A 67 13.03 23.43 5.20
N TYR A 68 13.33 24.29 6.18
CA TYR A 68 14.40 24.06 7.16
C TYR A 68 13.88 23.87 8.59
N SER A 69 12.57 23.69 8.74
CA SER A 69 11.92 23.60 10.07
C SER A 69 11.88 22.16 10.61
N GLY A 70 12.36 21.19 9.83
CA GLY A 70 12.24 19.77 10.15
C GLY A 70 10.80 19.29 10.29
N GLY A 71 10.55 18.45 11.28
CA GLY A 71 9.23 17.93 11.59
C GLY A 71 8.64 17.01 10.52
N TYR A 72 7.31 16.90 10.55
CA TYR A 72 6.52 15.91 9.86
C TYR A 72 5.48 16.56 8.96
N VAL A 73 5.42 16.14 7.70
CA VAL A 73 4.29 16.46 6.82
C VAL A 73 3.27 15.34 6.94
N LEU A 74 2.03 15.70 7.26
CA LEU A 74 0.93 14.78 7.44
C LEU A 74 0.14 14.66 6.14
N PHE A 75 -0.20 13.42 5.79
CA PHE A 75 -0.94 13.05 4.61
C PHE A 75 -2.23 12.35 5.00
N TRP A 76 -3.34 12.83 4.43
CA TRP A 76 -4.63 12.17 4.55
C TRP A 76 -5.13 11.74 3.18
N LYS A 77 -5.48 10.44 3.03
CA LYS A 77 -5.88 9.83 1.75
C LYS A 77 -4.91 10.18 0.60
N GLY A 78 -3.63 10.27 0.93
CA GLY A 78 -2.55 10.56 -0.02
C GLY A 78 -2.38 12.04 -0.42
N LYS A 79 -2.97 12.98 0.31
CA LYS A 79 -2.77 14.42 0.10
C LYS A 79 -2.11 15.06 1.32
N PRO A 80 -1.12 15.94 1.17
CA PRO A 80 -0.52 16.65 2.30
C PRO A 80 -1.53 17.65 2.86
N VAL A 81 -1.85 17.52 4.13
CA VAL A 81 -2.88 18.32 4.81
C VAL A 81 -2.32 19.27 5.86
N ALA A 82 -1.18 18.92 6.46
CA ALA A 82 -0.60 19.71 7.53
C ALA A 82 0.90 19.45 7.69
N TRP A 83 1.55 20.34 8.44
CA TRP A 83 2.90 20.16 8.96
C TRP A 83 2.88 20.31 10.47
N LYS A 84 3.63 19.46 11.18
CA LYS A 84 3.85 19.54 12.63
C LYS A 84 5.33 19.36 12.94
N GLN A 85 5.80 20.03 14.00
CA GLN A 85 7.15 19.81 14.51
C GLN A 85 7.29 18.44 15.19
N GLU A 86 6.28 18.00 15.94
CA GLU A 86 6.28 16.76 16.73
C GLU A 86 4.94 16.00 16.58
N LEU A 87 4.97 14.68 16.80
CA LEU A 87 3.80 13.77 16.68
C LEU A 87 3.15 13.47 18.05
N ASP A 88 3.05 14.49 18.89
CA ASP A 88 2.59 14.48 20.29
C ASP A 88 1.09 14.20 20.49
N HIS A 89 0.24 14.54 19.52
CA HIS A 89 -1.22 14.43 19.61
C HIS A 89 -1.82 13.56 18.50
N PRO A 90 -1.83 12.21 18.63
CA PRO A 90 -2.42 11.30 17.66
C PRO A 90 -3.95 11.36 17.60
N ILE A 91 -4.61 11.70 18.71
CA ILE A 91 -6.09 11.71 18.85
C ILE A 91 -6.76 12.70 17.89
N GLY A 92 -6.06 13.75 17.46
CA GLY A 92 -6.58 14.70 16.46
C GLY A 92 -6.63 14.18 15.02
N TRP A 93 -6.17 12.95 14.77
CA TRP A 93 -5.99 12.40 13.41
C TRP A 93 -6.80 11.13 13.21
N GLU A 94 -7.47 11.01 12.07
CA GLU A 94 -8.16 9.78 11.70
C GLU A 94 -7.16 8.64 11.44
N PRO A 95 -7.44 7.40 11.90
CA PRO A 95 -6.58 6.27 11.64
C PRO A 95 -6.29 6.09 10.14
N GLY A 96 -5.02 5.81 9.81
CA GLY A 96 -4.55 5.72 8.43
C GLY A 96 -3.98 7.02 7.85
N CYS A 97 -3.95 8.13 8.60
CA CYS A 97 -3.08 9.27 8.28
C CYS A 97 -1.61 8.83 8.28
N ILE A 98 -0.83 9.35 7.34
CA ILE A 98 0.61 9.08 7.20
C ILE A 98 1.38 10.35 7.58
N ALA A 99 2.36 10.25 8.46
CA ALA A 99 3.31 11.31 8.75
C ALA A 99 4.67 10.97 8.11
N LEU A 100 5.28 11.94 7.44
CA LEU A 100 6.59 11.80 6.78
C LEU A 100 7.58 12.82 7.35
N ASP A 101 8.72 12.35 7.85
CA ASP A 101 9.79 13.26 8.30
C ASP A 101 10.61 13.84 7.14
N GLN A 102 11.66 14.59 7.46
CA GLN A 102 12.60 15.13 6.48
C GLN A 102 13.55 14.07 5.87
N TYR A 103 13.72 12.93 6.54
CA TYR A 103 14.60 11.84 6.11
C TYR A 103 13.87 10.75 5.31
N GLY A 104 12.55 10.88 5.14
CA GLY A 104 11.70 9.92 4.43
C GLY A 104 11.23 8.74 5.27
N LYS A 105 11.40 8.78 6.60
CA LYS A 105 10.75 7.83 7.52
C LYS A 105 9.26 8.14 7.60
N GLN A 106 8.48 7.08 7.75
CA GLN A 106 7.03 7.14 7.72
C GLN A 106 6.46 6.63 9.04
N TRP A 107 5.40 7.28 9.50
CA TRP A 107 4.58 6.83 10.60
C TRP A 107 3.13 6.79 10.14
N VAL A 108 2.38 5.80 10.59
CA VAL A 108 0.96 5.68 10.34
C VAL A 108 0.22 5.83 11.66
N SER A 109 -0.78 6.68 11.64
CA SER A 109 -1.71 6.82 12.76
C SER A 109 -2.55 5.54 12.89
N ALA A 110 -2.53 4.94 14.07
CA ALA A 110 -3.06 3.61 14.32
C ALA A 110 -3.81 3.53 15.66
N GLY A 111 -4.70 2.54 15.75
CA GLY A 111 -5.66 2.41 16.85
C GLY A 111 -6.79 3.44 16.80
N GLY A 112 -7.87 3.22 17.55
CA GLY A 112 -9.04 4.09 17.55
C GLY A 112 -9.94 3.92 16.31
N ASN A 113 -10.73 4.95 15.98
CA ASN A 113 -11.69 4.95 14.87
C ASN A 113 -11.86 6.38 14.31
N GLY A 114 -12.68 6.54 13.27
CA GLY A 114 -12.88 7.85 12.62
C GLY A 114 -13.59 8.91 13.46
N TYR A 115 -14.16 8.55 14.61
CA TYR A 115 -14.84 9.47 15.53
C TYR A 115 -13.96 9.88 16.71
N GLU A 116 -13.25 8.91 17.29
CA GLU A 116 -12.36 9.09 18.45
C GLU A 116 -10.93 9.48 18.05
N GLY A 117 -10.60 9.40 16.76
CA GLY A 117 -9.27 9.62 16.23
C GLY A 117 -8.29 8.49 16.56
N SER A 118 -7.02 8.73 16.31
CA SER A 118 -5.97 7.72 16.43
C SER A 118 -5.40 7.68 17.83
N MET A 119 -5.08 6.48 18.31
CA MET A 119 -4.53 6.33 19.66
C MET A 119 -3.01 6.55 19.69
N ARG A 120 -2.31 6.29 18.58
CA ARG A 120 -0.85 6.35 18.50
C ARG A 120 -0.34 6.51 17.07
N TRP A 121 0.94 6.85 16.95
CA TRP A 121 1.70 6.79 15.70
C TRP A 121 2.58 5.54 15.71
N GLU A 122 2.44 4.69 14.70
CA GLU A 122 3.26 3.50 14.49
C GLU A 122 4.28 3.77 13.39
N ALA A 123 5.57 3.50 13.65
CA ALA A 123 6.58 3.61 12.62
C ALA A 123 6.31 2.54 11.54
N VAL A 124 6.26 2.97 10.28
CA VAL A 124 6.24 2.04 9.15
C VAL A 124 7.68 1.59 8.97
N GLU A 125 8.10 0.61 9.77
CA GLU A 125 9.34 -0.08 9.50
C GLU A 125 9.23 -0.72 8.13
N ALA A 126 10.19 -0.43 7.26
CA ALA A 126 10.39 -1.20 6.05
C ALA A 126 10.76 -2.61 6.50
N GLN A 127 9.77 -3.48 6.71
CA GLN A 127 10.04 -4.88 6.95
C GLN A 127 10.91 -5.34 5.77
N PRO A 128 12.14 -5.85 6.02
CA PRO A 128 12.85 -6.57 4.98
C PRO A 128 11.91 -7.69 4.57
N SER A 129 11.56 -7.72 3.28
CA SER A 129 10.62 -8.65 2.69
C SER A 129 10.94 -10.09 3.10
N ASN A 130 10.27 -10.57 4.13
CA ASN A 130 10.02 -11.98 4.43
C ASN A 130 8.89 -12.53 3.55
N VAL A 131 8.64 -11.89 2.40
CA VAL A 131 8.11 -12.59 1.23
C VAL A 131 9.21 -13.57 0.82
N THR A 132 9.17 -14.78 1.38
CA THR A 132 9.78 -15.94 0.76
C THR A 132 9.28 -15.94 -0.68
N ARG A 133 10.11 -15.44 -1.62
CA ARG A 133 9.92 -15.71 -3.04
C ARG A 133 9.76 -17.22 -3.12
N MET A 134 8.57 -17.67 -3.45
CA MET A 134 8.31 -19.08 -3.69
C MET A 134 9.37 -19.54 -4.70
N PRO A 135 10.23 -20.50 -4.36
CA PRO A 135 11.29 -20.91 -5.26
C PRO A 135 10.65 -21.38 -6.57
N PRO A 136 11.22 -21.06 -7.74
CA PRO A 136 10.65 -21.41 -9.05
C PRO A 136 10.65 -22.93 -9.32
N ARG A 137 11.09 -23.76 -8.36
CA ARG A 137 11.03 -25.22 -8.42
C ARG A 137 10.43 -25.76 -7.13
N ILE A 138 9.23 -26.32 -7.26
CA ILE A 138 8.74 -27.38 -6.38
C ILE A 138 9.84 -28.45 -6.35
N ARG A 139 10.48 -28.67 -5.20
CA ARG A 139 11.27 -29.88 -5.01
C ARG A 139 10.27 -31.04 -4.99
N GLU A 140 10.39 -31.96 -5.95
CA GLU A 140 9.67 -33.22 -5.89
C GLU A 140 9.88 -33.84 -4.52
N VAL A 141 8.78 -34.04 -3.79
CA VAL A 141 8.79 -34.83 -2.56
C VAL A 141 9.03 -36.27 -3.01
N ARG A 142 10.26 -36.78 -2.84
CA ARG A 142 10.49 -38.22 -2.91
C ARG A 142 9.68 -38.86 -1.79
N GLN A 143 8.62 -39.58 -2.17
CA GLN A 143 7.92 -40.45 -1.24
C GLN A 143 8.91 -41.48 -0.69
N PRO A 144 8.89 -41.80 0.62
CA PRO A 144 9.62 -42.95 1.12
C PRO A 144 9.02 -44.20 0.47
N GLY A 145 9.87 -45.01 -0.18
CA GLY A 145 9.46 -46.28 -0.78
C GLY A 145 8.82 -47.19 0.26
N PRO A 146 7.90 -48.08 -0.15
CA PRO A 146 7.25 -49.00 0.78
C PRO A 146 8.33 -49.84 1.45
N GLY A 147 8.39 -49.73 2.79
CA GLY A 147 9.27 -50.53 3.63
C GLY A 147 9.07 -52.01 3.32
N VAL A 148 10.19 -52.67 3.05
CA VAL A 148 10.30 -54.12 2.95
C VAL A 148 9.95 -54.70 4.32
N ALA A 149 8.91 -55.52 4.37
CA ALA A 149 8.66 -56.47 5.45
C ALA A 149 9.29 -57.82 5.07
#